data_AF-A0A1H9ULD2-F1
#
_entry.id   AF-A0A1H9ULD2-F1
#
_cell.length_a   1.000
_cell.length_b   1.000
_cell.length_c   1.000
_cell.angle_alpha   90.00
_cell.angle_beta   90.00
_cell.angle_gamma   90.00
#
_symmetry.space_group_name_H-M   'P 1'
#
loop_
_entity.id
_entity.type
_entity.pdbx_description
1 polymer ?
#
loop_
_entity_poly.entity_id
_entity_poly.type
_entity_poly.pdbx_seq_one_letter_code
_entity_poly.pdbx_strand_id
1 'polypeptide(L)'
;ARWPPCPASILNQKITPKGIPLESAKRHPALATGGSTNHLIHLPAIARSAGVIIDWEDFDRLSRVIPLIARVYPNGTADVNGFEDAGGPTFVIRELLDGGLMHADTLTAGAASMTHYTRQPEMAGNELVWREHDQHSRDPSIIASRASPFSAEGGFRILSGNLGRACIKVSAVAREHWTIEAPCRVFSDAGAEFIVSPGFDPGARRGSDRQRPAFPSRRG
;
A
#
# COMPACT_ATOMS: atom_id res chain seq x y z
N ALA A 1 30.79 -5.40 2.49
CA ALA A 1 31.13 -4.69 3.73
C ALA A 1 30.29 -5.28 4.86
N ARG A 2 30.77 -5.40 6.11
CA ARG A 2 29.91 -5.86 7.23
C ARG A 2 28.81 -4.84 7.49
N TRP A 3 27.61 -5.28 7.88
CA TRP A 3 26.61 -4.35 8.41
C TRP A 3 27.22 -3.58 9.57
N PRO A 4 27.04 -2.26 9.65
CA PRO A 4 27.46 -1.56 10.84
C PRO A 4 26.76 -2.24 12.03
N PRO A 5 27.49 -2.64 13.08
CA PRO A 5 26.84 -3.19 14.26
C PRO A 5 25.76 -2.20 14.66
N CYS A 6 24.52 -2.67 14.90
CA CYS A 6 23.48 -1.85 15.50
C CYS A 6 24.16 -1.18 16.70
N PRO A 7 24.44 0.13 16.66
CA PRO A 7 25.28 0.73 17.67
C PRO A 7 24.59 0.47 19.00
N ALA A 8 25.34 0.08 20.04
CA ALA A 8 24.74 -0.26 21.34
C ALA A 8 23.87 0.90 21.88
N SER A 9 24.08 2.12 21.38
CA SER A 9 23.21 3.27 21.56
C SER A 9 21.79 3.12 21.01
N ILE A 10 21.53 2.37 19.93
CA ILE A 10 20.18 2.09 19.40
C ILE A 10 19.46 1.05 20.26
N LEU A 11 20.17 0.04 20.79
CA LEU A 11 19.61 -0.93 21.75
C LEU A 11 19.31 -0.30 23.11
N ASN A 12 20.13 0.68 23.54
CA ASN A 12 19.92 1.45 24.77
C ASN A 12 19.05 2.70 24.58
N GLN A 13 18.89 3.18 23.35
CA GLN A 13 17.82 4.09 23.01
C GLN A 13 16.55 3.27 23.10
N LYS A 14 15.62 3.69 23.96
CA LYS A 14 14.24 3.26 23.79
C LYS A 14 13.83 3.75 22.41
N ILE A 15 13.96 2.92 21.36
CA ILE A 15 13.23 3.09 20.11
C ILE A 15 11.78 2.83 20.48
N THR A 16 11.20 3.78 21.18
CA THR A 16 9.77 3.88 21.31
C THR A 16 9.26 4.28 19.94
N PRO A 17 8.04 3.89 19.57
CA PRO A 17 7.40 4.40 18.37
C PRO A 17 7.46 5.95 18.27
N LYS A 18 7.61 6.65 19.41
CA LYS A 18 7.77 8.11 19.53
C LYS A 18 9.12 8.67 19.02
N GLY A 19 10.13 7.84 18.79
CA GLY A 19 11.48 8.25 18.37
C GLY A 19 11.70 8.30 16.86
N ILE A 20 10.74 7.81 16.06
CA ILE A 20 10.76 7.93 14.59
C ILE A 20 10.19 9.31 14.24
N PRO A 21 10.88 10.15 13.43
CA PRO A 21 10.37 11.47 13.06
C PRO A 21 8.96 11.37 12.45
N LEU A 22 8.05 12.23 12.92
CA LEU A 22 6.62 12.24 12.52
C LEU A 22 6.42 12.26 10.99
N GLU A 23 7.32 12.94 10.26
CA GLU A 23 7.26 13.07 8.81
C GLU A 23 7.75 11.80 8.07
N SER A 24 8.63 11.00 8.69
CA SER A 24 9.10 9.73 8.11
C SER A 24 7.96 8.72 7.95
N ALA A 25 6.99 8.72 8.86
CA ALA A 25 5.80 7.88 8.78
C ALA A 25 4.92 8.18 7.55
N LYS A 26 5.02 9.39 7.01
CA LYS A 26 4.22 9.85 5.87
C LYS A 26 4.81 9.45 4.52
N ARG A 27 5.95 8.76 4.40
CA ARG A 27 6.46 8.33 3.09
C ARG A 27 6.64 6.82 3.05
N HIS A 28 5.50 6.14 2.93
CA HIS A 28 5.41 4.71 3.18
C HIS A 28 5.53 3.89 1.88
N PRO A 29 6.41 2.87 1.82
CA PRO A 29 6.69 2.10 0.61
C PRO A 29 5.49 1.27 0.11
N ALA A 30 4.48 1.00 0.95
CA ALA A 30 3.30 0.24 0.51
C ALA A 30 2.54 0.91 -0.64
N LEU A 31 2.65 2.24 -0.81
CA LEU A 31 2.04 2.94 -1.95
C LEU A 31 2.78 2.64 -3.26
N ALA A 32 4.09 2.37 -3.19
CA ALA A 32 4.89 2.01 -4.35
C ALA A 32 4.71 0.55 -4.78
N THR A 33 4.23 -0.31 -3.88
CA THR A 33 4.01 -1.75 -4.12
C THR A 33 2.54 -2.13 -4.29
N GLY A 34 1.62 -1.16 -4.24
CA GLY A 34 0.19 -1.42 -4.34
C GLY A 34 -0.36 -2.24 -3.16
N GLY A 35 0.18 -2.00 -1.97
CA GLY A 35 -0.13 -2.75 -0.76
C GLY A 35 -1.62 -2.80 -0.40
N SER A 36 -1.97 -3.71 0.53
CA SER A 36 -3.35 -3.92 0.96
C SER A 36 -4.01 -2.65 1.49
N THR A 37 -5.31 -2.48 1.22
CA THR A 37 -6.15 -1.42 1.82
C THR A 37 -6.20 -1.52 3.34
N ASN A 38 -5.91 -2.69 3.93
CA ASN A 38 -5.81 -2.86 5.38
C ASN A 38 -4.72 -1.96 6.00
N HIS A 39 -3.71 -1.53 5.24
CA HIS A 39 -2.74 -0.55 5.72
C HIS A 39 -3.39 0.78 6.14
N LEU A 40 -4.54 1.14 5.58
CA LEU A 40 -5.29 2.36 5.93
C LEU A 40 -6.02 2.27 7.28
N ILE A 41 -6.05 1.06 7.85
CA ILE A 41 -6.57 0.80 9.19
C ILE A 41 -5.39 0.63 10.16
N HIS A 42 -4.41 -0.19 9.78
CA HIS A 42 -3.30 -0.54 10.66
C HIS A 42 -2.29 0.59 10.84
N LEU A 43 -1.91 1.31 9.77
CA LEU A 43 -0.89 2.35 9.87
C LEU A 43 -1.37 3.54 10.72
N PRO A 44 -2.60 4.08 10.57
CA PRO A 44 -3.11 5.09 11.49
C PRO A 44 -3.15 4.61 12.95
N ALA A 45 -3.51 3.35 13.20
CA ALA A 45 -3.54 2.80 14.56
C ALA A 45 -2.12 2.68 15.18
N ILE A 46 -1.14 2.21 14.39
CA ILE A 46 0.27 2.13 14.80
C ILE A 46 0.82 3.53 15.05
N ALA A 47 0.61 4.45 14.12
CA ALA A 47 1.03 5.85 14.24
C ALA A 47 0.41 6.51 15.48
N ARG A 48 -0.88 6.29 15.73
CA ARG A 48 -1.57 6.85 16.90
C ARG A 48 -0.97 6.34 18.21
N SER A 49 -0.61 5.06 18.26
CA SER A 49 0.08 4.46 19.41
C SER A 49 1.46 5.08 19.65
N ALA A 50 2.07 5.63 18.60
CA ALA A 50 3.31 6.39 18.63
C ALA A 50 3.15 7.89 18.93
N GLY A 51 1.92 8.39 19.11
CA GLY A 51 1.64 9.82 19.24
C GLY A 51 1.70 10.59 17.92
N VAL A 52 1.76 9.89 16.78
CA VAL A 52 1.69 10.46 15.44
C VAL A 52 0.25 10.43 14.94
N ILE A 53 -0.18 11.47 14.24
CA ILE A 53 -1.47 11.49 13.56
C ILE A 53 -1.19 11.40 12.07
N ILE A 54 -1.70 10.33 11.45
CA ILE A 54 -1.84 10.20 10.01
C ILE A 54 -3.29 9.81 9.72
N ASP A 55 -3.85 10.38 8.67
CA ASP A 55 -5.21 10.08 8.23
C ASP A 55 -5.25 9.63 6.76
N TRP A 56 -6.43 9.37 6.24
CA TRP A 56 -6.58 8.92 4.85
C TRP A 56 -6.15 9.99 3.86
N GLU A 57 -6.35 11.26 4.17
CA GLU A 57 -5.97 12.41 3.35
C GLU A 57 -4.46 12.45 3.11
N ASP A 58 -3.67 12.12 4.13
CA ASP A 58 -2.23 11.90 3.96
C ASP A 58 -1.95 10.82 2.90
N PHE A 59 -2.59 9.65 3.01
CA PHE A 59 -2.41 8.55 2.05
C PHE A 59 -2.84 8.94 0.62
N ASP A 60 -3.95 9.67 0.45
CA ASP A 60 -4.40 10.12 -0.88
C ASP A 60 -3.38 11.08 -1.52
N ARG A 61 -2.91 12.06 -0.74
CA ARG A 61 -1.88 13.01 -1.18
C ARG A 61 -0.59 12.30 -1.59
N LEU A 62 -0.14 11.35 -0.80
CA LEU A 62 1.08 10.59 -1.07
C LEU A 62 0.92 9.67 -2.28
N SER A 63 -0.24 9.03 -2.40
CA SER A 63 -0.51 8.13 -3.51
C SER A 63 -0.46 8.83 -4.86
N ARG A 64 -0.74 10.14 -4.91
CA ARG A 64 -0.65 10.95 -6.14
C ARG A 64 0.78 11.22 -6.61
N VAL A 65 1.77 11.12 -5.71
CA VAL A 65 3.17 11.47 -6.02
C VAL A 65 4.12 10.27 -5.97
N ILE A 66 3.71 9.18 -5.32
CA ILE A 66 4.48 7.94 -5.27
C ILE A 66 4.08 7.07 -6.46
N PRO A 67 5.02 6.71 -7.36
CA PRO A 67 4.73 5.84 -8.49
C PRO A 67 4.53 4.39 -8.04
N LEU A 68 3.65 3.67 -8.74
CA LEU A 68 3.51 2.23 -8.58
C LEU A 68 4.62 1.53 -9.37
N ILE A 69 5.58 0.94 -8.66
CA ILE A 69 6.75 0.30 -9.27
C ILE A 69 6.84 -1.20 -9.00
N ALA A 70 5.96 -1.78 -8.18
CA ALA A 70 5.90 -3.24 -8.02
C ALA A 70 4.50 -3.80 -8.27
N ARG A 71 4.45 -4.99 -8.88
CA ARG A 71 3.25 -5.79 -9.12
C ARG A 71 3.44 -7.19 -8.54
N VAL A 72 3.11 -7.31 -7.27
CA VAL A 72 3.07 -8.60 -6.56
C VAL A 72 1.61 -9.03 -6.42
N TYR A 73 1.36 -10.34 -6.39
CA TYR A 73 0.06 -10.90 -6.10
C TYR A 73 -0.60 -10.18 -4.91
N PRO A 74 -1.86 -9.70 -5.02
CA PRO A 74 -2.82 -9.96 -6.10
C PRO A 74 -2.80 -8.97 -7.29
N ASN A 75 -1.92 -7.96 -7.29
CA ASN A 75 -1.85 -6.96 -8.38
C ASN A 75 -1.07 -7.43 -9.61
N GLY A 76 -0.35 -8.55 -9.47
CA GLY A 76 0.44 -9.20 -10.51
C GLY A 76 0.42 -10.70 -10.32
N THR A 77 1.13 -11.41 -11.19
CA THR A 77 1.24 -12.87 -11.17
C THR A 77 2.37 -13.38 -10.28
N ALA A 78 3.36 -12.52 -9.98
CA ALA A 78 4.50 -12.87 -9.15
C ALA A 78 4.12 -12.99 -7.68
N ASP A 79 4.64 -14.01 -7.01
CA ASP A 79 4.58 -14.15 -5.56
C ASP A 79 5.69 -13.33 -4.87
N VAL A 80 5.82 -13.47 -3.55
CA VAL A 80 6.84 -12.74 -2.77
C VAL A 80 8.26 -13.19 -3.13
N ASN A 81 8.45 -14.43 -3.56
CA ASN A 81 9.77 -14.92 -3.97
C ASN A 81 10.18 -14.32 -5.30
N GLY A 82 9.27 -14.31 -6.28
CA GLY A 82 9.49 -13.62 -7.56
C GLY A 82 9.71 -12.12 -7.38
N PHE A 83 9.06 -11.50 -6.40
CA PHE A 83 9.37 -10.12 -6.00
C PHE A 83 10.79 -9.97 -5.48
N GLU A 84 11.24 -10.81 -4.55
CA GLU A 84 12.63 -10.78 -4.04
C GLU A 84 13.65 -11.03 -5.16
N ASP A 85 13.39 -12.03 -6.01
CA ASP A 85 14.24 -12.37 -7.15
C ASP A 85 14.33 -11.22 -8.16
N ALA A 86 13.25 -10.45 -8.38
CA ALA A 86 13.27 -9.26 -9.22
C ALA A 86 14.07 -8.08 -8.64
N GLY A 87 14.42 -8.12 -7.34
CA GLY A 87 15.17 -7.09 -6.61
C GLY A 87 14.56 -6.72 -5.25
N GLY A 88 13.33 -7.17 -4.99
CA GLY A 88 12.71 -7.12 -3.69
C GLY A 88 12.50 -5.71 -3.12
N PRO A 89 12.31 -5.62 -1.79
CA PRO A 89 12.10 -4.34 -1.11
C PRO A 89 13.34 -3.45 -1.17
N THR A 90 14.53 -4.04 -1.26
CA THR A 90 15.81 -3.31 -1.35
C THR A 90 15.85 -2.40 -2.57
N PHE A 91 15.46 -2.93 -3.75
CA PHE A 91 15.38 -2.14 -4.97
C PHE A 91 14.32 -1.04 -4.88
N VAL A 92 13.12 -1.36 -4.36
CA VAL A 92 12.03 -0.39 -4.16
C VAL A 92 12.46 0.76 -3.25
N ILE A 93 13.10 0.46 -2.11
CA ILE A 93 13.60 1.46 -1.17
C ILE A 93 14.62 2.37 -1.86
N ARG A 94 15.55 1.80 -2.65
CA ARG A 94 16.54 2.60 -3.38
C ARG A 94 15.87 3.56 -4.37
N GLU A 95 14.96 3.08 -5.22
CA GLU A 95 14.26 3.92 -6.19
C GLU A 95 13.49 5.08 -5.52
N LEU A 96 12.87 4.81 -4.35
CA LEU A 96 12.17 5.83 -3.59
C LEU A 96 13.13 6.84 -2.93
N LEU A 97 14.27 6.40 -2.40
CA LEU A 97 15.29 7.28 -1.84
C LEU A 97 15.92 8.16 -2.92
N ASP A 98 16.31 7.59 -4.06
CA ASP A 98 16.89 8.29 -5.21
C ASP A 98 15.92 9.31 -5.81
N GLY A 99 14.62 9.01 -5.75
CA GLY A 99 13.54 9.92 -6.15
C GLY A 99 13.23 11.01 -5.13
N GLY A 100 13.87 11.03 -3.96
CA GLY A 100 13.51 11.91 -2.86
C GLY A 100 12.08 11.68 -2.35
N LEU A 101 11.55 10.47 -2.57
CA LEU A 101 10.20 10.02 -2.18
C LEU A 101 10.21 9.26 -0.85
N MET A 102 11.36 9.08 -0.23
CA MET A 102 11.53 8.50 1.10
C MET A 102 12.59 9.28 1.89
N HIS A 103 12.43 9.32 3.22
CA HIS A 103 13.35 10.02 4.12
C HIS A 103 14.59 9.16 4.42
N ALA A 104 15.72 9.52 3.83
CA ALA A 104 17.00 8.81 3.98
C ALA A 104 17.47 8.76 5.44
N ASP A 105 17.30 9.85 6.18
CA ASP A 105 17.71 10.07 7.57
C ASP A 105 16.83 9.36 8.61
N THR A 106 15.91 8.50 8.18
CA THR A 106 15.04 7.75 9.10
C THR A 106 15.86 6.71 9.87
N LEU A 107 15.84 6.81 11.21
CA LEU A 107 16.41 5.81 12.10
C LEU A 107 15.70 4.45 11.93
N THR A 108 16.47 3.38 11.88
CA THR A 108 15.95 2.01 11.72
C THR A 108 16.45 1.08 12.83
N ALA A 109 15.83 -0.09 12.98
CA ALA A 109 16.28 -1.07 13.97
C ALA A 109 17.70 -1.60 13.67
N GLY A 110 18.02 -1.79 12.39
CA GLY A 110 19.32 -2.32 11.98
C GLY A 110 20.41 -1.26 11.89
N ALA A 111 20.07 -0.02 11.56
CA ALA A 111 21.06 1.01 11.22
C ALA A 111 20.59 2.43 11.52
N ALA A 112 21.53 3.38 11.50
CA ALA A 112 21.27 4.79 11.76
C ALA A 112 20.49 5.51 10.64
N SER A 113 20.30 4.87 9.48
CA SER A 113 19.71 5.50 8.28
C SER A 113 18.98 4.47 7.42
N MET A 114 17.92 4.90 6.74
CA MET A 114 17.15 4.09 5.78
C MET A 114 18.01 3.69 4.57
N THR A 115 19.05 4.47 4.25
CA THR A 115 19.98 4.16 3.15
C THR A 115 20.69 2.82 3.34
N HIS A 116 20.79 2.29 4.57
CA HIS A 116 21.37 0.95 4.76
C HIS A 116 20.51 -0.16 4.16
N TYR A 117 19.20 0.06 4.01
CA TYR A 117 18.27 -0.89 3.41
C TYR A 117 18.28 -0.86 1.87
N THR A 118 19.22 -0.14 1.24
CA THR A 118 19.53 -0.28 -0.19
C THR A 118 20.58 -1.36 -0.47
N ARG A 119 21.03 -2.06 0.58
CA ARG A 119 22.02 -3.13 0.51
C ARG A 119 21.39 -4.47 0.87
N GLN A 120 21.81 -5.53 0.18
CA GLN A 120 21.33 -6.88 0.42
C GLN A 120 22.31 -7.68 1.31
N PRO A 121 21.80 -8.49 2.25
CA PRO A 121 22.60 -9.45 2.99
C PRO A 121 23.01 -10.62 2.10
N GLU A 122 24.25 -11.07 2.22
CA GLU A 122 24.82 -12.21 1.50
C GLU A 122 25.78 -12.98 2.42
N MET A 123 25.85 -14.30 2.25
CA MET A 123 26.87 -15.13 2.92
C MET A 123 28.14 -15.19 2.06
N ALA A 124 29.21 -14.56 2.53
CA ALA A 124 30.56 -14.69 1.97
C ALA A 124 31.33 -15.76 2.74
N GLY A 125 31.20 -17.03 2.32
CA GLY A 125 31.66 -18.17 3.12
C GLY A 125 30.84 -18.28 4.41
N ASN A 126 31.51 -18.19 5.56
CA ASN A 126 30.86 -18.23 6.88
C ASN A 126 30.57 -16.83 7.46
N GLU A 127 30.76 -15.77 6.69
CA GLU A 127 30.55 -14.39 7.13
C GLU A 127 29.30 -13.78 6.47
N LEU A 128 28.43 -13.18 7.28
CA LEU A 128 27.33 -12.36 6.78
C LEU A 128 27.84 -10.97 6.40
N VAL A 129 27.73 -10.65 5.12
CA VAL A 129 28.14 -9.35 4.55
C VAL A 129 26.96 -8.67 3.89
N TRP A 130 27.05 -7.36 3.74
CA TRP A 130 26.08 -6.57 2.99
C TRP A 130 26.76 -5.97 1.78
N ARG A 131 26.11 -6.14 0.63
CA ARG A 131 26.58 -5.65 -0.65
C ARG A 131 25.59 -4.67 -1.23
N GLU A 132 26.10 -3.78 -2.08
CA GLU A 132 25.26 -2.89 -2.86
C GLU A 132 24.34 -3.74 -3.74
N HIS A 133 23.07 -3.36 -3.80
CA HIS A 133 22.09 -4.01 -4.64
C HIS A 133 22.32 -3.66 -6.11
N ASP A 134 21.93 -4.56 -7.02
CA ASP A 134 21.92 -4.33 -8.46
C ASP A 134 21.27 -2.99 -8.83
N GLN A 135 21.90 -2.22 -9.73
CA GLN A 135 21.38 -0.93 -10.19
C GLN A 135 20.08 -1.04 -10.99
N HIS A 136 19.71 -2.23 -11.44
CA HIS A 136 18.53 -2.47 -12.25
C HIS A 136 17.71 -3.61 -11.65
N SER A 137 16.40 -3.58 -11.87
CA SER A 137 15.57 -4.75 -11.56
C SER A 137 15.97 -5.91 -12.46
N ARG A 138 15.95 -7.12 -11.88
CA ARG A 138 16.18 -8.37 -12.62
C ARG A 138 14.95 -8.80 -13.42
N ASP A 139 13.77 -8.26 -13.11
CA ASP A 139 12.55 -8.43 -13.88
C ASP A 139 11.68 -7.15 -13.85
N PRO A 140 11.82 -6.27 -14.86
CA PRO A 140 11.04 -5.03 -14.97
C PRO A 140 9.52 -5.23 -15.10
N SER A 141 9.05 -6.45 -15.40
CA SER A 141 7.61 -6.75 -15.43
C SER A 141 7.02 -6.97 -14.03
N ILE A 142 7.86 -7.26 -13.04
CA ILE A 142 7.51 -7.41 -11.62
C ILE A 142 7.86 -6.16 -10.83
N ILE A 143 9.08 -5.64 -10.99
CA ILE A 143 9.55 -4.40 -10.36
C ILE A 143 10.11 -3.44 -11.41
N ALA A 144 9.36 -2.40 -11.72
CA ALA A 144 9.78 -1.34 -12.62
C ALA A 144 10.71 -0.32 -11.93
N SER A 145 11.42 0.49 -12.72
CA SER A 145 12.12 1.68 -12.20
C SER A 145 11.14 2.84 -12.03
N ARG A 146 11.49 3.83 -11.20
CA ARG A 146 10.68 5.06 -11.07
C ARG A 146 10.59 5.86 -12.37
N ALA A 147 11.56 5.68 -13.27
CA ALA A 147 11.62 6.37 -14.57
C ALA A 147 10.61 5.78 -15.57
N SER A 148 10.26 4.50 -15.42
CA SER A 148 9.27 3.82 -16.25
C SER A 148 8.30 3.00 -15.38
N PRO A 149 7.53 3.64 -14.49
CA PRO A 149 6.70 2.94 -13.52
C PRO A 149 5.46 2.32 -14.18
N PHE A 150 4.82 1.36 -13.51
CA PHE A 150 3.55 0.80 -13.97
C PHE A 150 2.40 1.81 -13.96
N SER A 151 2.48 2.77 -13.03
CA SER A 151 1.60 3.92 -12.93
C SER A 151 2.35 5.08 -12.27
N ALA A 152 2.06 6.31 -12.70
CA ALA A 152 2.62 7.52 -12.09
C ALA A 152 2.13 7.74 -10.64
N GLU A 153 1.07 7.03 -10.25
CA GLU A 153 0.44 7.08 -8.92
C GLU A 153 0.27 5.68 -8.32
N GLY A 154 0.34 5.58 -6.99
CA GLY A 154 0.23 4.33 -6.24
C GLY A 154 -1.17 3.71 -6.23
N GLY A 155 -2.16 4.44 -6.75
CA GLY A 155 -3.52 3.94 -6.98
C GLY A 155 -4.39 3.81 -5.73
N PHE A 156 -4.11 4.56 -4.67
CA PHE A 156 -5.01 4.73 -3.53
C PHE A 156 -5.82 6.01 -3.68
N ARG A 157 -7.15 5.95 -3.52
CA ARG A 157 -8.03 7.12 -3.59
C ARG A 157 -9.05 7.16 -2.47
N ILE A 158 -9.38 8.36 -2.01
CA ILE A 158 -10.55 8.62 -1.18
C ILE A 158 -11.74 8.98 -2.06
N LEU A 159 -12.88 8.38 -1.75
CA LEU A 159 -14.19 8.76 -2.27
C LEU A 159 -14.97 9.49 -1.17
N SER A 160 -15.63 10.58 -1.54
CA SER A 160 -16.46 11.36 -0.62
C SER A 160 -17.76 11.77 -1.29
N GLY A 161 -18.88 11.66 -0.58
CA GLY A 161 -20.19 12.08 -1.07
C GLY A 161 -21.28 11.97 -0.01
N ASN A 162 -22.53 11.99 -0.45
CA ASN A 162 -23.70 11.89 0.42
C ASN A 162 -23.81 10.54 1.18
N LEU A 163 -23.15 9.48 0.69
CA LEU A 163 -23.03 8.18 1.38
C LEU A 163 -21.92 8.15 2.45
N GLY A 164 -21.14 9.23 2.59
CA GLY A 164 -20.03 9.33 3.53
C GLY A 164 -18.68 9.31 2.83
N ARG A 165 -17.69 8.69 3.50
CA ARG A 165 -16.32 8.56 3.02
C ARG A 165 -15.95 7.09 2.84
N ALA A 166 -15.30 6.79 1.73
CA ALA A 166 -14.79 5.46 1.42
C ALA A 166 -13.38 5.56 0.83
N CYS A 167 -12.73 4.41 0.72
CA CYS A 167 -11.38 4.29 0.21
C CYS A 167 -11.39 3.21 -0.88
N ILE A 168 -10.65 3.43 -1.95
CA ILE A 168 -10.60 2.51 -3.10
C ILE A 168 -9.16 2.35 -3.60
N LYS A 169 -8.85 1.16 -4.07
CA LYS A 169 -7.61 0.86 -4.79
C LYS A 169 -7.91 0.78 -6.29
N VAL A 170 -7.36 1.72 -7.06
CA VAL A 170 -7.51 1.81 -8.52
C VAL A 170 -6.28 1.28 -9.27
N SER A 171 -5.23 0.84 -8.58
CA SER A 171 -3.98 0.36 -9.19
C SER A 171 -4.15 -0.85 -10.13
N ALA A 172 -5.22 -1.63 -9.95
CA ALA A 172 -5.57 -2.78 -10.76
C ALA A 172 -6.87 -2.60 -11.57
N VAL A 173 -7.42 -1.38 -11.60
CA VAL A 173 -8.69 -1.07 -12.27
C VAL A 173 -8.41 -0.19 -13.48
N ALA A 174 -8.75 -0.68 -14.68
CA ALA A 174 -8.61 0.09 -15.92
C ALA A 174 -9.39 1.41 -15.86
N ARG A 175 -8.88 2.47 -16.50
CA ARG A 175 -9.36 3.84 -16.31
C ARG A 175 -10.82 4.01 -16.70
N GLU A 176 -11.25 3.29 -17.73
CA GLU A 176 -12.62 3.21 -18.25
C GLU A 176 -13.61 2.67 -17.20
N HIS A 177 -13.15 1.92 -16.19
CA HIS A 177 -13.99 1.36 -15.13
C HIS A 177 -13.99 2.19 -13.84
N TRP A 178 -13.39 3.39 -13.83
CA TRP A 178 -13.35 4.23 -12.63
C TRP A 178 -14.68 4.92 -12.33
N THR A 179 -15.53 5.09 -13.34
CA THR A 179 -16.85 5.71 -13.20
C THR A 179 -17.90 4.69 -13.57
N ILE A 180 -18.75 4.34 -12.61
CA ILE A 180 -19.84 3.38 -12.77
C ILE A 180 -21.10 4.02 -12.20
N GLU A 181 -22.16 4.06 -13.00
CA GLU A 181 -23.51 4.42 -12.57
C GLU A 181 -24.43 3.22 -12.82
N ALA A 182 -25.05 2.70 -11.76
CA ALA A 182 -25.88 1.51 -11.82
C ALA A 182 -26.95 1.53 -10.71
N PRO A 183 -28.09 0.83 -10.88
CA PRO A 183 -29.07 0.65 -9.83
C PRO A 183 -28.46 -0.02 -8.58
N CYS A 184 -28.77 0.49 -7.39
CA CYS A 184 -28.29 -0.07 -6.14
C CYS A 184 -29.07 -1.34 -5.74
N ARG A 185 -28.36 -2.37 -5.29
CA ARG A 185 -28.93 -3.53 -4.61
C ARG A 185 -28.33 -3.63 -3.21
N VAL A 186 -29.19 -3.70 -2.19
CA VAL A 186 -28.78 -3.69 -0.78
C VAL A 186 -28.88 -5.10 -0.20
N PHE A 187 -27.86 -5.51 0.54
CA PHE A 187 -27.78 -6.79 1.24
C PHE A 187 -27.49 -6.53 2.72
N SER A 188 -28.03 -7.37 3.60
CA SER A 188 -27.91 -7.23 5.06
C SER A 188 -26.83 -8.12 5.68
N ASP A 189 -26.28 -9.07 4.93
CA ASP A 189 -25.25 -10.00 5.39
C ASP A 189 -24.30 -10.41 4.26
N ALA A 190 -23.17 -11.03 4.64
CA ALA A 190 -22.10 -11.43 3.73
C ALA A 190 -22.38 -12.74 2.97
N GLY A 191 -23.45 -13.46 3.29
CA GLY A 191 -23.81 -14.74 2.66
C GLY A 191 -24.57 -14.59 1.35
N ALA A 192 -24.96 -13.36 0.99
CA ALA A 192 -25.57 -13.06 -0.29
C ALA A 192 -24.52 -13.08 -1.42
N GLU A 193 -24.25 -14.25 -1.97
CA GLU A 193 -23.40 -14.39 -3.16
C GLU A 193 -24.10 -13.80 -4.40
N PHE A 194 -23.47 -12.81 -5.03
CA PHE A 194 -23.79 -12.40 -6.40
C PHE A 194 -22.62 -12.75 -7.30
N ILE A 195 -22.81 -13.77 -8.14
CA ILE A 195 -21.99 -13.94 -9.34
C ILE A 195 -22.55 -12.96 -10.37
N VAL A 196 -21.75 -11.98 -10.80
CA VAL A 196 -22.06 -11.20 -11.99
C VAL A 196 -22.00 -12.17 -13.18
N SER A 197 -23.10 -12.86 -13.45
CA SER A 197 -23.19 -13.73 -14.63
C SER A 197 -23.10 -12.88 -15.90
N PRO A 198 -22.44 -13.35 -16.98
CA PRO A 198 -22.52 -12.70 -18.27
C PRO A 198 -23.99 -12.62 -18.69
N GLY A 199 -24.56 -11.41 -18.74
CA GLY A 199 -25.99 -11.19 -19.00
C GLY A 199 -26.72 -10.30 -18.00
N PHE A 200 -26.04 -9.60 -17.10
CA PHE A 200 -26.68 -8.55 -16.30
C PHE A 200 -27.16 -7.40 -17.21
N ASP A 201 -28.45 -7.39 -17.48
CA ASP A 201 -29.15 -6.29 -18.16
C ASP A 201 -29.67 -5.31 -17.09
N PRO A 202 -29.13 -4.08 -17.01
CA PRO A 202 -29.59 -3.08 -16.04
C PRO A 202 -31.06 -2.65 -16.25
N GLY A 203 -31.71 -3.06 -17.35
CA GLY A 203 -33.12 -2.82 -17.65
C GLY A 203 -34.08 -3.98 -17.33
N ALA A 204 -33.59 -5.16 -16.95
CA ALA A 204 -34.44 -6.33 -16.76
C ALA A 204 -35.19 -6.29 -15.41
N ARG A 205 -36.39 -5.72 -15.38
CA ARG A 205 -37.35 -5.96 -14.28
C ARG A 205 -37.74 -7.45 -14.28
N ARG A 206 -37.28 -8.22 -13.30
CA ARG A 206 -37.96 -9.46 -12.90
C ARG A 206 -38.34 -9.36 -11.43
N GLY A 207 -39.61 -9.66 -11.18
CA GLY A 207 -40.36 -9.26 -10.01
C GLY A 207 -40.30 -10.23 -8.83
N SER A 208 -41.05 -9.79 -7.83
CA SER A 208 -41.40 -10.41 -6.55
C SER A 208 -40.23 -10.80 -5.65
N ASP A 209 -39.81 -9.83 -4.83
CA ASP A 209 -39.78 -10.15 -3.40
C ASP A 209 -40.53 -9.08 -2.61
N ARG A 210 -41.60 -9.53 -1.95
CA ARG A 210 -42.38 -8.74 -1.02
C ARG A 210 -41.66 -8.79 0.30
N GLN A 211 -40.97 -7.73 0.68
CA GLN A 211 -40.92 -7.30 2.08
C GLN A 211 -40.55 -5.82 2.14
N ARG A 212 -41.58 -4.97 2.18
CA ARG A 212 -41.44 -3.61 2.70
C ARG A 212 -41.31 -3.73 4.22
N PRO A 213 -40.26 -3.22 4.88
CA PRO A 213 -40.40 -2.87 6.27
C PRO A 213 -41.32 -1.64 6.33
N ALA A 214 -42.51 -1.83 6.89
CA ALA A 214 -43.40 -0.73 7.24
C ALA A 214 -42.73 0.07 8.36
N PHE A 215 -42.25 1.28 8.04
CA PHE A 215 -41.96 2.26 9.08
C PHE A 215 -43.30 2.79 9.61
N PRO A 216 -43.61 2.67 10.92
CA PRO A 216 -44.75 3.37 11.48
C PRO A 216 -44.43 4.87 11.49
N SER A 217 -45.27 5.65 10.79
CA SER A 217 -45.28 7.09 10.89
C SER A 217 -45.61 7.49 12.33
N ARG A 218 -44.64 8.01 13.08
CA ARG A 218 -44.94 8.84 14.25
C ARG A 218 -45.06 10.29 13.79
N ARG A 219 -46.30 10.77 13.68
CA ARG A 219 -46.67 12.14 13.99
C ARG A 219 -47.24 12.14 15.41
N GLY A 220 -46.80 13.10 16.22
CA GLY A 220 -47.12 13.24 17.64
C GLY A 220 -45.87 13.69 18.37
#